data_AF-A0A2N1KKI7-F1
#
_entry.id   AF-A0A2N1KKI7-F1
#
_cell.length_a   1.000
_cell.length_b   1.000
_cell.length_c   1.000
_cell.angle_alpha   90.00
_cell.angle_beta   90.00
_cell.angle_gamma   90.00
#
_symmetry.space_group_name_H-M   'P 1'
#
loop_
_entity.id
_entity.type
_entity.pdbx_description
1 polymer ?
#
loop_
_entity_poly.entity_id
_entity_poly.type
_entity_poly.pdbx_seq_one_letter_code
_entity_poly.pdbx_strand_id
1 'polypeptide(L)'
;MHSTTSTSFTHPSPVEDQYTISVGKFVFLCFITAGLYQLWWSYKAWRFFKQKQELAITPALRALFGLFFLWPLFSRIKDFSKKEGYKPRFNPFLLFIGSLFFELFSALPEPYFILSFLSIFFFIPPFEALNYAKLQCNEFVTIEQESFNTRQIVLIVIGSILWLSVILEMFM
;
A
#
# COMPACT_ATOMS: atom_id res chain seq x y z
N MET A 1 7.42 50.34 -8.85
CA MET A 1 7.96 49.20 -8.08
C MET A 1 6.82 48.21 -7.85
N HIS A 2 6.77 47.12 -8.61
CA HIS A 2 6.16 45.85 -8.19
C HIS A 2 6.82 44.75 -9.02
N SER A 3 7.90 44.22 -8.46
CA SER A 3 8.61 43.06 -8.97
C SER A 3 7.85 41.79 -8.59
N THR A 4 7.65 40.91 -9.58
CA THR A 4 7.76 39.42 -9.56
C THR A 4 7.28 38.68 -8.31
N THR A 5 6.48 37.60 -8.42
CA THR A 5 6.90 36.17 -8.50
C THR A 5 5.62 35.38 -8.16
N SER A 6 5.19 34.24 -8.72
CA SER A 6 5.86 33.15 -9.43
C SER A 6 4.80 32.39 -10.22
N THR A 7 4.98 32.29 -11.53
CA THR A 7 4.42 31.20 -12.34
C THR A 7 5.00 29.89 -11.81
N SER A 8 4.22 29.10 -11.07
CA SER A 8 4.64 27.75 -10.69
C SER A 8 4.68 26.87 -11.93
N PHE A 9 5.84 26.27 -12.16
CA PHE A 9 6.17 25.49 -13.34
C PHE A 9 5.18 24.33 -13.56
N THR A 10 4.35 24.44 -14.60
CA THR A 10 3.65 23.33 -15.24
C THR A 10 4.63 22.51 -16.07
N HIS A 11 5.54 21.80 -15.41
CA HIS A 11 6.04 20.56 -16.01
C HIS A 11 5.00 19.48 -15.71
N PRO A 12 4.39 18.83 -16.72
CA PRO A 12 3.60 17.64 -16.46
C PRO A 12 4.58 16.58 -15.97
N SER A 13 4.65 16.39 -14.65
CA SER A 13 5.32 15.22 -14.10
C SER A 13 4.61 13.99 -14.68
N PRO A 14 5.34 12.99 -15.21
CA PRO A 14 4.73 11.77 -15.73
C PRO A 14 3.99 10.97 -14.64
N VAL A 15 4.19 11.35 -13.37
CA VAL A 15 3.59 10.72 -12.19
C VAL A 15 2.40 11.55 -11.72
N GLU A 16 1.24 10.90 -11.59
CA GLU A 16 0.02 11.52 -11.03
C GLU A 16 0.24 11.91 -9.56
N ASP A 17 -0.58 12.85 -9.06
CA ASP A 17 -0.59 13.26 -7.65
C ASP A 17 -0.66 12.04 -6.71
N GLN A 18 0.31 11.99 -5.78
CA GLN A 18 0.46 10.88 -4.86
C GLN A 18 -0.19 11.21 -3.54
N TYR A 19 -1.25 10.49 -3.22
CA TYR A 19 -1.89 10.58 -1.92
C TYR A 19 -1.28 9.58 -0.95
N THR A 20 -0.76 10.06 0.18
CA THR A 20 -0.22 9.23 1.26
C THR A 20 -1.18 9.20 2.44
N ILE A 21 -1.22 8.08 3.16
CA ILE A 21 -2.01 7.90 4.38
C ILE A 21 -1.09 7.43 5.51
N SER A 22 -1.49 7.66 6.76
CA SER A 22 -0.73 7.16 7.91
C SER A 22 -0.74 5.63 7.99
N VAL A 23 0.27 5.06 8.66
CA VAL A 23 0.40 3.61 8.88
C VAL A 23 -0.84 3.06 9.60
N GLY A 24 -1.34 3.77 10.62
CA GLY A 24 -2.54 3.36 11.35
C GLY A 24 -3.78 3.23 10.45
N LYS A 25 -3.99 4.19 9.53
CA LYS A 25 -5.07 4.10 8.55
C LYS A 25 -4.89 2.94 7.58
N PHE A 26 -3.66 2.70 7.14
CA PHE A 26 -3.34 1.57 6.26
C PHE A 26 -3.67 0.23 6.93
N VAL A 27 -3.23 0.03 8.17
CA VAL A 27 -3.51 -1.20 8.93
C VAL A 27 -5.02 -1.36 9.16
N PHE A 28 -5.71 -0.29 9.57
CA PHE A 28 -7.16 -0.29 9.75
C PHE A 28 -7.90 -0.66 8.45
N LEU A 29 -7.53 -0.07 7.32
CA LEU A 29 -8.13 -0.37 6.02
C LEU A 29 -7.83 -1.81 5.57
N CYS A 30 -6.62 -2.33 5.83
CA CYS A 30 -6.32 -3.73 5.55
C CYS A 30 -7.17 -4.69 6.40
N PHE A 31 -7.33 -4.38 7.70
CA PHE A 31 -8.12 -5.21 8.59
C PHE A 31 -9.62 -5.17 8.23
N ILE A 32 -10.20 -3.98 8.07
CA ILE A 32 -11.64 -3.83 7.79
C ILE A 32 -12.04 -4.47 6.46
N THR A 33 -11.13 -4.49 5.48
CA THR A 33 -11.37 -5.08 4.15
C THR A 33 -10.90 -6.54 4.02
N ALA A 34 -10.60 -7.22 5.13
CA ALA A 34 -10.14 -8.61 5.11
C ALA A 34 -8.92 -8.85 4.21
N GLY A 35 -7.95 -7.92 4.23
CA GLY A 35 -6.71 -8.00 3.43
C GLY A 35 -6.84 -7.44 2.00
N LEU A 36 -8.04 -7.20 1.48
CA LEU A 36 -8.24 -6.71 0.10
C LEU A 36 -7.54 -5.36 -0.16
N TYR A 37 -7.46 -4.49 0.86
CA TYR A 37 -6.76 -3.22 0.74
C TYR A 37 -5.23 -3.40 0.52
N GLN A 38 -4.63 -4.51 0.95
CA GLN A 38 -3.22 -4.82 0.66
C GLN A 38 -3.01 -4.99 -0.86
N LEU A 39 -3.93 -5.68 -1.53
CA LEU A 39 -3.91 -5.86 -2.98
C LEU A 39 -4.10 -4.51 -3.69
N TRP A 40 -5.07 -3.72 -3.24
CA TRP A 40 -5.31 -2.38 -3.77
C TRP A 40 -4.09 -1.46 -3.63
N TRP A 41 -3.44 -1.48 -2.46
CA TRP A 41 -2.21 -0.72 -2.22
C TRP A 41 -1.07 -1.21 -3.10
N SER A 42 -0.90 -2.54 -3.24
CA SER A 42 0.12 -3.13 -4.10
C SER A 42 -0.07 -2.71 -5.57
N TYR A 43 -1.31 -2.65 -6.05
CA TYR A 43 -1.66 -2.08 -7.35
C TYR A 43 -1.22 -0.62 -7.47
N LYS A 44 -1.56 0.22 -6.49
CA LYS A 44 -1.17 1.65 -6.50
C LYS A 44 0.35 1.81 -6.47
N ALA A 45 1.08 1.00 -5.70
CA ALA A 45 2.53 1.01 -5.65
C ALA A 45 3.16 0.61 -6.99
N TRP A 46 2.66 -0.45 -7.64
CA TRP A 46 3.10 -0.83 -8.99
C TRP A 46 2.76 0.24 -10.04
N ARG A 47 1.60 0.89 -9.94
CA ARG A 47 1.21 1.98 -10.85
C ARG A 47 2.14 3.18 -10.71
N PHE A 48 2.53 3.52 -9.48
CA PHE A 48 3.54 4.54 -9.21
C PHE A 48 4.88 4.21 -9.89
N PHE A 49 5.42 3.00 -9.70
CA PHE A 49 6.67 2.61 -10.36
C PHE A 49 6.53 2.52 -11.88
N LYS A 50 5.37 2.15 -12.41
CA LYS A 50 5.09 2.19 -13.84
C LYS A 50 5.25 3.61 -14.40
N GLN A 51 4.66 4.60 -13.74
CA GLN A 51 4.72 5.99 -14.16
C GLN A 51 6.14 6.57 -13.98
N LYS A 52 6.78 6.32 -12.84
CA LYS A 52 8.11 6.86 -12.52
C LYS A 52 9.24 6.27 -13.37
N GLN A 53 9.15 5.00 -13.76
CA GLN A 53 10.21 4.29 -14.48
C GLN A 53 9.83 3.95 -15.94
N GLU A 54 8.71 4.49 -16.44
CA GLU A 54 8.16 4.24 -17.79
C GLU A 54 8.12 2.74 -18.16
N LEU A 55 7.85 1.90 -17.17
CA LEU A 55 7.90 0.45 -17.35
C LEU A 55 6.72 0.01 -18.24
N ALA A 56 7.00 -0.81 -19.26
CA ALA A 56 5.98 -1.51 -20.05
C ALA A 56 5.35 -2.67 -19.25
N ILE A 57 4.72 -2.34 -18.11
CA ILE A 57 4.13 -3.30 -17.18
C ILE A 57 2.63 -3.09 -17.01
N THR A 58 1.94 -4.17 -16.68
CA THR A 58 0.52 -4.15 -16.28
C THR A 58 0.43 -4.24 -14.75
N PRO A 59 0.16 -3.14 -14.03
CA PRO A 59 0.14 -3.11 -12.56
C PRO A 59 -0.99 -3.96 -11.97
N ALA A 60 -2.15 -3.99 -12.63
CA ALA A 60 -3.31 -4.75 -12.18
C ALA A 60 -3.02 -6.26 -12.12
N LEU A 61 -2.38 -6.80 -13.16
CA LEU A 61 -2.01 -8.21 -13.22
C LEU A 61 -0.99 -8.57 -12.13
N ARG A 62 -0.04 -7.68 -11.84
CA ARG A 62 0.97 -7.89 -10.78
C ARG A 62 0.39 -7.81 -9.36
N ALA A 63 -0.63 -6.98 -9.16
CA ALA A 63 -1.33 -6.92 -7.89
C ALA A 63 -2.21 -8.16 -7.66
N LEU A 64 -2.87 -8.66 -8.71
CA LEU A 64 -3.67 -9.88 -8.65
C LEU A 64 -2.78 -11.12 -8.42
N PHE A 65 -1.61 -11.17 -9.07
CA PHE A 65 -0.57 -12.15 -8.80
C PHE A 65 0.41 -11.66 -7.72
N GLY A 66 -0.11 -11.05 -6.65
CA GLY A 66 0.69 -10.52 -5.55
C GLY A 66 1.69 -11.56 -5.00
N LEU A 67 1.29 -12.84 -4.95
CA LEU A 67 2.16 -13.98 -4.62
C LEU A 67 3.49 -14.02 -5.37
N PHE A 68 3.55 -13.58 -6.63
CA PHE A 68 4.78 -13.60 -7.42
C PHE A 68 5.47 -12.24 -7.48
N PHE A 69 4.70 -11.16 -7.39
CA PHE A 69 5.20 -9.80 -7.62
C PHE A 69 5.40 -8.98 -6.34
N LEU A 70 5.09 -9.52 -5.17
CA LEU A 70 5.28 -8.82 -3.90
C LEU A 70 6.77 -8.67 -3.53
N TRP A 71 7.58 -9.71 -3.73
CA TRP A 71 9.02 -9.61 -3.49
C TRP A 71 9.72 -8.58 -4.41
N PRO A 72 9.50 -8.59 -5.74
CA PRO A 72 9.99 -7.52 -6.62
C PRO A 72 9.51 -6.13 -6.21
N LEU A 73 8.27 -5.99 -5.74
CA LEU A 73 7.72 -4.72 -5.28
C LEU A 73 8.48 -4.21 -4.04
N PHE A 74 8.62 -5.04 -3.01
CA PHE A 74 9.34 -4.68 -1.79
C PHE A 74 10.81 -4.34 -2.06
N SER A 75 11.44 -5.04 -3.01
CA SER A 75 12.80 -4.74 -3.43
C SER A 75 12.91 -3.37 -4.10
N ARG A 76 11.99 -3.05 -5.03
CA ARG A 76 11.94 -1.73 -5.68
C ARG A 76 11.65 -0.60 -4.69
N ILE A 77 10.77 -0.83 -3.72
CA ILE A 77 10.49 0.12 -2.63
C ILE A 77 11.75 0.36 -1.80
N LYS A 78 12.46 -0.70 -1.43
CA LYS A 78 13.72 -0.59 -0.69
C LYS A 78 14.76 0.23 -1.45
N ASP A 79 14.97 -0.07 -2.73
CA ASP A 79 15.94 0.65 -3.56
C ASP A 79 15.54 2.12 -3.77
N PHE A 80 14.26 2.38 -4.00
CA PHE A 80 13.73 3.73 -4.16
C PHE A 80 13.87 4.54 -2.87
N SER A 81 13.42 3.99 -1.73
CA SER A 81 13.53 4.66 -0.43
C SER A 81 14.98 4.96 -0.05
N LYS A 82 15.92 4.06 -0.37
CA LYS A 82 17.35 4.28 -0.16
C LYS A 82 17.90 5.45 -0.97
N LYS A 83 17.44 5.64 -2.21
CA LYS A 83 17.83 6.79 -3.06
C LYS A 83 17.33 8.11 -2.49
N GLU A 84 16.14 8.11 -1.92
CA GLU A 84 15.53 9.28 -1.27
C GLU A 84 15.99 9.48 0.20
N GLY A 85 17.09 8.83 0.62
CA GLY A 85 17.72 9.04 1.93
C GLY A 85 17.15 8.22 3.09
N TYR A 86 16.16 7.35 2.86
CA TYR A 86 15.68 6.42 3.88
C TYR A 86 16.71 5.33 4.15
N LYS A 87 16.79 4.85 5.40
CA LYS A 87 17.65 3.71 5.79
C LYS A 87 16.80 2.47 6.03
N PRO A 88 16.38 1.75 4.98
CA PRO A 88 15.49 0.60 5.13
C PRO A 88 16.19 -0.53 5.89
N ARG A 89 15.65 -0.87 7.07
CA ARG A 89 16.16 -1.94 7.94
C ARG A 89 15.57 -3.32 7.65
N PHE A 90 14.63 -3.41 6.70
CA PHE A 90 13.97 -4.66 6.37
C PHE A 90 14.64 -5.41 5.21
N ASN A 91 14.44 -6.74 5.18
CA ASN A 91 14.80 -7.58 4.05
C ASN A 91 13.53 -7.87 3.22
N PRO A 92 13.44 -7.40 1.96
CA PRO A 92 12.29 -7.64 1.09
C PRO A 92 11.91 -9.11 0.96
N PHE A 93 12.90 -10.01 0.94
CA PHE A 93 12.67 -11.44 0.81
C PHE A 93 12.06 -12.04 2.08
N LEU A 94 12.58 -11.69 3.26
CA LEU A 94 12.01 -12.16 4.53
C LEU A 94 10.58 -11.65 4.74
N LEU A 95 10.30 -10.41 4.35
CA LEU A 95 8.94 -9.88 4.43
C LEU A 95 7.97 -10.60 3.51
N PHE A 96 8.41 -10.91 2.29
CA PHE A 96 7.63 -11.69 1.35
C PHE A 96 7.34 -13.11 1.85
N ILE A 97 8.37 -13.81 2.36
CA ILE A 97 8.20 -15.16 2.91
C ILE A 97 7.28 -15.13 4.14
N GLY A 98 7.44 -14.14 5.02
CA GLY A 98 6.57 -13.97 6.19
C GLY A 98 5.12 -13.69 5.80
N SER A 99 4.89 -12.76 4.86
CA SER A 99 3.53 -12.49 4.39
C SER A 99 2.91 -13.73 3.75
N LEU A 100 3.65 -14.45 2.91
CA LEU A 100 3.20 -15.69 2.28
C LEU A 100 2.86 -16.76 3.32
N PHE A 101 3.74 -16.96 4.29
CA PHE A 101 3.54 -17.96 5.35
C PHE A 101 2.25 -17.71 6.13
N PHE A 102 1.96 -16.47 6.54
CA PHE A 102 0.71 -16.15 7.23
C PHE A 102 -0.50 -16.19 6.30
N GLU A 103 -0.37 -15.81 5.03
CA GLU A 103 -1.47 -15.88 4.06
C GLU A 103 -1.99 -17.31 3.88
N LEU A 104 -1.13 -18.33 4.00
CA LEU A 104 -1.53 -19.75 3.95
C LEU A 104 -2.54 -20.14 5.05
N PHE A 105 -2.56 -19.42 6.17
CA PHE A 105 -3.51 -19.68 7.27
C PHE A 105 -4.94 -19.32 6.88
N SER A 106 -5.15 -18.53 5.83
CA SER A 106 -6.49 -18.21 5.31
C SER A 106 -7.27 -19.45 4.85
N ALA A 107 -6.57 -20.55 4.52
CA ALA A 107 -7.17 -21.83 4.13
C ALA A 107 -7.54 -22.73 5.33
N LEU A 108 -7.22 -22.31 6.57
CA LEU A 108 -7.55 -23.09 7.76
C LEU A 108 -9.03 -22.92 8.13
N PRO A 109 -9.64 -23.95 8.76
CA PRO A 109 -10.98 -23.84 9.32
C PRO A 109 -11.09 -22.72 10.34
N GLU A 110 -12.32 -22.26 10.58
CA GLU A 110 -12.61 -21.33 11.65
C GLU A 110 -12.22 -21.91 13.02
N PRO A 111 -11.64 -21.10 13.94
CA PRO A 111 -11.35 -19.67 13.85
C PRO A 111 -9.92 -19.35 13.38
N TYR A 112 -9.15 -20.36 12.95
CA TYR A 112 -7.71 -20.23 12.71
C TYR A 112 -7.35 -19.32 11.53
N PHE A 113 -8.30 -19.07 10.62
CA PHE A 113 -8.11 -18.14 9.49
C PHE A 113 -7.73 -16.72 9.94
N ILE A 114 -8.07 -16.33 11.18
CA ILE A 114 -7.75 -14.99 11.71
C ILE A 114 -6.23 -14.76 11.85
N LEU A 115 -5.44 -15.84 11.89
CA LEU A 115 -3.98 -15.76 11.86
C LEU A 115 -3.46 -15.20 10.53
N SER A 116 -4.23 -15.29 9.45
CA SER A 116 -3.83 -14.73 8.15
C SER A 116 -3.68 -13.21 8.18
N PHE A 117 -4.43 -12.52 9.04
CA PHE A 117 -4.34 -11.06 9.21
C PHE A 117 -2.99 -10.59 9.76
N LEU A 118 -2.18 -11.47 10.37
CA LEU A 118 -0.81 -11.14 10.76
C LEU A 118 0.08 -10.83 9.54
N SER A 119 -0.34 -11.24 8.32
CA SER A 119 0.36 -10.86 7.09
C SER A 119 0.46 -9.34 6.92
N ILE A 120 -0.49 -8.56 7.46
CA ILE A 120 -0.52 -7.08 7.42
C ILE A 120 0.78 -6.48 7.99
N PHE A 121 1.34 -7.05 9.06
CA PHE A 121 2.54 -6.51 9.70
C PHE A 121 3.76 -6.53 8.77
N PHE A 122 3.83 -7.47 7.82
CA PHE A 122 4.91 -7.56 6.85
C PHE A 122 4.84 -6.48 5.77
N PHE A 123 3.68 -5.86 5.58
CA PHE A 123 3.50 -4.73 4.66
C PHE A 123 3.85 -3.39 5.29
N ILE A 124 3.92 -3.29 6.62
CA ILE A 124 4.19 -2.02 7.32
C ILE A 124 5.55 -1.42 6.93
N PRO A 125 6.69 -2.14 6.98
CA PRO A 125 7.99 -1.54 6.67
C PRO A 125 8.11 -1.05 5.21
N PRO A 126 7.66 -1.81 4.18
CA PRO A 126 7.61 -1.32 2.81
C PRO A 126 6.64 -0.15 2.64
N PHE A 127 5.49 -0.17 3.31
CA PHE A 127 4.53 0.92 3.27
C PHE A 127 5.13 2.22 3.79
N GLU A 128 5.75 2.18 4.97
CA GLU A 128 6.40 3.33 5.59
C GLU A 128 7.57 3.86 4.73
N ALA A 129 8.42 2.96 4.25
CA ALA A 129 9.55 3.31 3.40
C ALA A 129 9.11 3.98 2.08
N LEU A 130 8.02 3.50 1.48
CA LEU A 130 7.47 4.11 0.26
C LEU A 130 6.87 5.48 0.55
N ASN A 131 6.12 5.63 1.65
CA ASN A 131 5.55 6.93 2.02
C ASN A 131 6.63 7.96 2.32
N TYR A 132 7.65 7.59 3.08
CA TYR A 132 8.80 8.46 3.34
C TYR A 132 9.45 8.90 2.03
N ALA A 133 9.74 7.94 1.14
CA ALA A 133 10.37 8.23 -0.15
C ALA A 133 9.52 9.18 -1.01
N LYS A 134 8.19 9.03 -0.99
CA LYS A 134 7.27 9.92 -1.71
C LYS A 134 7.23 11.33 -1.14
N LEU A 135 7.32 11.47 0.18
CA LEU A 135 7.32 12.78 0.84
C LEU A 135 8.61 13.56 0.61
N GLN A 136 9.74 12.88 0.44
CA GLN A 136 11.03 13.53 0.16
C GLN A 136 11.30 13.77 -1.33
N CYS A 137 10.58 13.08 -2.20
CA CYS A 137 10.77 13.21 -3.64
C CYS A 137 10.04 14.45 -4.18
N ASN A 138 10.78 15.46 -4.63
CA ASN A 138 10.23 16.69 -5.20
C ASN A 138 9.80 16.57 -6.68
N GLU A 139 9.87 15.37 -7.27
CA GLU A 139 9.55 15.13 -8.69
C GLU A 139 8.04 15.12 -8.98
N PHE A 140 7.19 15.01 -7.96
CA PHE A 140 5.74 14.94 -8.07
C PHE A 140 5.07 15.53 -6.84
N VAL A 141 3.79 15.90 -6.97
CA VAL A 141 3.01 16.44 -5.86
C VAL A 141 2.59 15.30 -4.94
N THR A 142 2.92 15.40 -3.66
CA THR A 142 2.48 14.47 -2.62
C THR A 142 1.51 15.18 -1.67
N ILE A 143 0.34 14.60 -1.47
CA ILE A 143 -0.72 15.12 -0.61
C ILE A 143 -0.96 14.14 0.54
N GLU A 144 -0.69 14.56 1.76
CA GLU A 144 -1.03 13.78 2.95
C GLU A 144 -2.54 13.84 3.21
N GLN A 145 -3.18 12.67 3.28
CA GLN A 145 -4.62 12.59 3.51
C GLN A 145 -4.94 12.37 4.98
N GLU A 146 -5.39 13.44 5.64
CA GLU A 146 -5.79 13.42 7.06
C GLU A 146 -7.19 12.84 7.30
N SER A 147 -8.09 12.89 6.32
CA SER A 147 -9.45 12.32 6.41
C SER A 147 -9.63 11.09 5.53
N PHE A 148 -10.69 10.30 5.77
CA PHE A 148 -11.06 9.21 4.88
C PHE A 148 -11.78 9.76 3.66
N ASN A 149 -11.34 9.35 2.47
CA ASN A 149 -12.04 9.68 1.23
C ASN A 149 -13.35 8.87 1.12
N THR A 150 -14.34 9.35 0.38
CA THR A 150 -15.58 8.62 0.02
C THR A 150 -15.34 7.17 -0.37
N ARG A 151 -14.31 6.86 -1.17
CA ARG A 151 -13.99 5.46 -1.55
C ARG A 151 -13.57 4.61 -0.35
N GLN A 152 -12.80 5.18 0.57
CA GLN A 152 -12.38 4.50 1.81
C GLN A 152 -13.58 4.30 2.74
N ILE A 153 -14.48 5.28 2.83
CA ILE A 153 -15.72 5.16 3.62
C ILE A 153 -16.59 4.02 3.08
N VAL A 154 -16.77 3.92 1.77
CA VAL A 154 -17.52 2.81 1.15
C VAL A 154 -16.88 1.46 1.50
N LEU A 155 -15.55 1.35 1.43
CA LEU A 155 -14.84 0.12 1.83
C LEU A 155 -15.02 -0.21 3.32
N ILE A 156 -15.03 0.81 4.18
CA ILE A 156 -15.27 0.63 5.62
C ILE A 156 -16.68 0.09 5.86
N VAL A 157 -17.70 0.66 5.21
CA VAL A 157 -19.10 0.20 5.37
C VAL A 157 -19.26 -1.24 4.91
N ILE A 158 -18.75 -1.59 3.73
CA ILE A 158 -18.80 -2.97 3.20
C ILE A 158 -18.04 -3.92 4.12
N GLY A 159 -16.82 -3.53 4.53
CA GLY A 159 -15.99 -4.31 5.43
C GLY A 159 -16.64 -4.57 6.78
N SER A 160 -17.29 -3.57 7.38
CA SER A 160 -18.03 -3.73 8.63
C SER A 160 -19.17 -4.75 8.50
N ILE A 161 -19.89 -4.79 7.37
CA ILE A 161 -20.95 -5.77 7.13
C ILE A 161 -20.37 -7.19 7.03
N LEU A 162 -19.22 -7.35 6.35
CA LEU A 162 -18.52 -8.64 6.27
C LEU A 162 -18.08 -9.10 7.66
N TRP A 163 -17.49 -8.22 8.47
CA TRP A 163 -17.09 -8.54 9.84
C TRP A 163 -18.27 -8.91 10.73
N LEU A 164 -19.41 -8.24 10.59
CA LEU A 164 -20.64 -8.63 11.29
C LEU A 164 -21.07 -10.06 10.92
N SER A 165 -20.93 -10.45 9.65
CA SER A 165 -21.27 -11.81 9.19
C SER A 165 -20.36 -12.85 9.84
N VAL A 166 -19.04 -12.61 9.86
CA VAL A 166 -18.05 -13.47 10.54
C VAL A 166 -18.37 -13.61 12.03
N ILE A 167 -18.69 -12.50 12.70
CA ILE A 167 -19.01 -12.53 14.13
C ILE A 167 -20.28 -13.35 14.39
N LEU A 168 -21.30 -13.24 13.53
CA LEU A 168 -22.53 -14.03 13.65
C LEU A 168 -22.28 -15.53 13.46
N GLU A 169 -21.42 -15.91 12.52
CA GLU A 169 -21.00 -17.31 12.30
C GLU A 169 -20.30 -17.89 13.53
N MET A 170 -19.47 -17.10 14.23
CA MET A 170 -18.81 -17.55 15.46
C MET A 170 -19.76 -17.88 16.62
N PHE A 171 -21.00 -17.40 16.60
CA PHE A 171 -22.00 -17.62 17.65
C PHE A 171 -23.04 -18.71 17.30
N MET A 172 -23.03 -19.23 16.07
CA MET A 172 -23.95 -20.27 15.60
C MET A 172 -23.34 -21.65 15.77
#